data_AF-A0AAW4XNB1-F1
#
_entry.id   AF-A0AAW4XNB1-F1
#
_cell.length_a   1.000
_cell.length_b   1.000
_cell.length_c   1.000
_cell.angle_alpha   90.00
_cell.angle_beta   90.00
_cell.angle_gamma   90.00
#
_symmetry.space_group_name_H-M   'P 1'
#
loop_
_entity.id
_entity.type
_entity.pdbx_description
1 polymer ?
#
loop_
_entity_poly.entity_id
_entity_poly.type
_entity_poly.pdbx_seq_one_letter_code
_entity_poly.pdbx_strand_id
1 'polypeptide(L)' 'SPALRSFVAGLRRDLDAVTAGLTLEHNSGPVEGHVNRIKMLKRQMYGRANLDLLRKRVIHLE' A
#
# COMPACT_ATOMS: atom_id res chain seq x y z
N SER A 1 21.56 -5.93 13.99
CA SER A 1 20.49 -6.80 13.43
C SER A 1 20.60 -6.86 11.91
N PRO A 2 20.59 -8.05 11.27
CA PRO A 2 20.55 -8.19 9.81
C PRO A 2 19.36 -7.48 9.16
N ALA A 3 18.19 -7.49 9.80
CA ALA A 3 16.98 -6.82 9.31
C ALA A 3 17.18 -5.30 9.20
N LEU A 4 17.77 -4.68 10.24
CA LEU A 4 18.06 -3.24 10.24
C LEU A 4 19.06 -2.84 9.14
N ARG A 5 20.07 -3.67 8.89
CA ARG A 5 21.03 -3.43 7.80
C ARG A 5 20.36 -3.48 6.43
N SER A 6 19.49 -4.46 6.20
CA SER A 6 18.72 -4.57 4.95
C SER A 6 17.78 -3.38 4.76
N PHE A 7 17.06 -2.97 5.82
CA PHE A 7 16.17 -1.81 5.80
C PHE A 7 16.92 -0.53 5.42
N VAL A 8 18.05 -0.23 6.07
CA VAL A 8 18.86 0.95 5.75
C VAL A 8 19.42 0.89 4.32
N ALA A 9 19.80 -0.30 3.83
CA ALA A 9 20.24 -0.47 2.45
C ALA A 9 19.10 -0.21 1.45
N GLY A 10 17.87 -0.60 1.77
CA GLY A 10 16.67 -0.26 1.01
C GLY A 10 16.43 1.24 0.96
N LEU A 11 16.42 1.90 2.13
CA LEU A 11 16.24 3.36 2.21
C LEU A 11 17.29 4.14 1.41
N ARG A 12 18.55 3.67 1.42
CA ARG A 12 19.61 4.30 0.62
C ARG A 12 19.41 4.12 -0.88
N ARG A 13 18.90 2.95 -1.31
CA ARG A 13 18.61 2.69 -2.72
C ARG A 13 17.46 3.57 -3.23
N ASP A 14 16.47 3.79 -2.39
CA ASP A 14 15.23 4.49 -2.74
C ASP A 14 15.18 5.92 -2.18
N LEU A 15 16.35 6.51 -1.88
CA LEU A 15 16.45 7.78 -1.13
C LEU A 15 15.65 8.90 -1.79
N ASP A 16 15.78 9.08 -3.11
CA ASP A 16 15.07 10.12 -3.86
C ASP A 16 13.55 9.95 -3.76
N ALA A 17 13.06 8.71 -3.88
CA ALA A 17 11.65 8.39 -3.78
C ALA A 17 11.11 8.61 -2.36
N VAL A 18 11.87 8.23 -1.33
CA VAL A 18 11.51 8.46 0.08
C VAL A 18 11.49 9.96 0.37
N THR A 19 12.49 10.71 -0.07
CA THR A 19 12.53 12.17 0.08
C THR A 19 11.33 12.81 -0.61
N ALA A 20 11.07 12.50 -1.89
CA ALA A 20 9.93 13.02 -2.63
C ALA A 20 8.59 12.68 -1.95
N GLY A 21 8.43 11.46 -1.44
CA GLY A 21 7.23 11.03 -0.73
C GLY A 21 6.96 11.79 0.57
N LEU A 22 8.00 12.39 1.18
CA LEU A 22 7.91 13.15 2.43
C LEU A 22 7.84 14.67 2.22
N THR A 23 8.31 15.17 1.08
CA THR A 23 8.44 16.63 0.84
C THR A 23 7.46 17.18 -0.19
N LEU A 24 6.97 16.36 -1.12
CA LEU A 24 6.05 16.79 -2.15
C LEU A 24 4.59 16.65 -1.68
N GLU A 25 3.78 17.66 -2.02
CA GLU A 25 2.32 17.62 -1.88
C GLU A 25 1.71 16.43 -2.62
N HIS A 26 2.31 16.05 -3.75
CA HIS A 26 1.92 14.88 -4.53
C HIS A 26 2.82 13.69 -4.18
N ASN A 27 2.26 12.72 -3.46
CA ASN A 27 2.93 11.47 -3.09
C ASN A 27 1.98 10.27 -3.25
N SER A 28 2.55 9.06 -3.19
CA SER A 28 1.80 7.80 -3.36
C SER A 28 0.98 7.38 -2.14
N GLY A 29 1.07 8.10 -1.00
CA GLY A 29 0.45 7.70 0.27
C GLY A 29 -1.05 7.41 0.17
N PRO A 30 -1.87 8.30 -0.41
CA PRO A 30 -3.30 8.05 -0.60
C PRO A 30 -3.59 6.82 -1.47
N VAL A 31 -2.82 6.62 -2.53
CA VAL A 31 -2.96 5.47 -3.45
C VAL A 31 -2.60 4.17 -2.74
N GLU A 32 -1.49 4.15 -2.00
CA GLU A 32 -1.06 2.99 -1.21
C GLU A 32 -2.07 2.65 -0.11
N GLY A 33 -2.67 3.66 0.53
CA GLY A 33 -3.75 3.50 1.49
C GLY A 33 -4.96 2.76 0.89
N HIS A 34 -5.43 3.18 -0.29
CA HIS A 34 -6.51 2.50 -0.99
C HIS A 34 -6.14 1.06 -1.37
N VAL A 35 -4.93 0.84 -1.86
CA VAL A 35 -4.43 -0.50 -2.19
C VAL A 35 -4.38 -1.39 -0.94
N ASN A 36 -3.93 -0.86 0.19
CA ASN A 36 -3.88 -1.59 1.45
C ASN A 36 -5.29 -1.95 1.95
N ARG A 37 -6.25 -1.03 1.85
CA ARG A 37 -7.67 -1.30 2.16
C ARG A 37 -8.23 -2.42 1.29
N ILE A 38 -7.99 -2.40 -0.02
CA ILE A 38 -8.45 -3.45 -0.94
C ILE A 38 -7.83 -4.80 -0.59
N LYS A 39 -6.51 -4.84 -0.31
CA LYS A 39 -5.82 -6.07 0.14
C LYS A 39 -6.40 -6.60 1.44
N MET A 40 -6.72 -5.72 2.39
CA MET A 40 -7.35 -6.08 3.66
C MET A 40 -8.74 -6.70 3.44
N LEU A 41 -9.60 -6.07 2.63
CA LEU A 41 -10.92 -6.62 2.28
C LEU A 41 -10.80 -8.00 1.63
N LYS A 42 -9.86 -8.18 0.69
CA LYS A 42 -9.61 -9.49 0.07
C LYS A 42 -9.16 -10.55 1.09
N ARG A 43 -8.34 -10.17 2.08
CA ARG A 43 -7.89 -11.06 3.17
C ARG A 43 -9.02 -11.45 4.12
N GLN A 44 -9.90 -10.50 4.49
CA GLN A 44 -11.11 -10.80 5.27
C GLN A 44 -12.03 -11.81 4.56
N MET A 45 -11.96 -11.85 3.24
CA MET A 45 -12.72 -12.78 2.39
C MET A 45 -11.94 -14.05 2.05
N TYR A 46 -10.85 -14.35 2.76
CA TYR A 46 -9.99 -15.52 2.57
C TYR A 46 -9.50 -15.68 1.12
N GLY A 47 -9.27 -14.56 0.42
CA GLY A 47 -8.81 -14.56 -0.97
C GLY A 47 -9.89 -14.86 -2.02
N ARG A 48 -11.15 -15.10 -1.62
CA ARG A 48 -12.24 -15.51 -2.52
C ARG A 48 -12.99 -14.34 -3.18
N ALA A 49 -12.51 -13.13 -2.99
CA ALA A 49 -13.10 -11.94 -3.59
C ALA A 49 -12.54 -11.75 -5.02
N ASN A 50 -13.34 -12.15 -6.02
CA ASN A 50 -13.11 -11.81 -7.43
C ASN A 50 -13.33 -10.29 -7.64
N LEU A 51 -12.99 -9.78 -8.82
CA LEU A 51 -13.03 -8.35 -9.09
C LEU A 51 -14.43 -7.74 -8.88
N ASP A 52 -15.47 -8.41 -9.34
CA ASP A 52 -16.86 -7.94 -9.21
C ASP A 52 -17.28 -7.83 -7.75
N LEU A 53 -16.92 -8.82 -6.94
CA LEU A 53 -17.23 -8.85 -5.52
C LEU A 53 -16.43 -7.80 -4.74
N LEU A 54 -15.15 -7.60 -5.06
CA LEU A 54 -14.35 -6.51 -4.51
C LEU A 54 -14.94 -5.15 -4.86
N ARG A 55 -15.35 -4.94 -6.13
CA ARG A 55 -15.94 -3.70 -6.60
C ARG A 55 -17.23 -3.36 -5.84
N LYS A 56 -18.11 -4.34 -5.63
CA LYS A 56 -19.32 -4.15 -4.80
C LYS A 56 -18.96 -3.72 -3.38
N ARG A 57 -17.98 -4.38 -2.76
CA ARG A 57 -17.56 -4.11 -1.38
C ARG A 57 -16.80 -2.79 -1.18
N VAL A 58 -16.12 -2.29 -2.22
CA VAL A 58 -15.38 -1.02 -2.18
C VAL A 58 -16.29 0.18 -2.48
N ILE A 59 -17.25 0.03 -3.41
CA ILE A 59 -18.09 1.15 -3.88
C ILE A 59 -19.41 1.27 -3.10
N HIS A 60 -20.02 0.15 -2.67
CA HIS A 60 -21.39 0.14 -2.12
C HIS A 60 -21.45 -0.06 -0.60
N LEU A 61 -20.30 -0.16 0.07
CA LEU A 61 -20.20 -0.47 1.50
C LEU A 61 -19.55 0.68 2.29
N GLU A 62 -19.78 1.91 1.80
CA GLU A 62 -19.62 3.17 2.54
C GLU A 62 -20.99 3.83 2.72
#